data_AF-A0A9P4H2F4-F1
#
_entry.id   AF-A0A9P4H2F4-F1
#
_cell.length_a   1.000
_cell.length_b   1.000
_cell.length_c   1.000
_cell.angle_alpha   90.00
_cell.angle_beta   90.00
_cell.angle_gamma   90.00
#
_symmetry.space_group_name_H-M   'P 1'
#
loop_
_entity.id
_entity.type
_entity.pdbx_description
1 polymer ?
#
loop_
_entity_poly.entity_id
_entity_poly.type
_entity_poly.pdbx_seq_one_letter_code
_entity_poly.pdbx_strand_id
1 'polypeptide(L)'
;IVPPKTRNTSKRQKTSHMPHNDDDEEAMFDAGHESDSDNESFEQLSLMQPTMKRSDRMLNTKNPEHAQLVANATKVGSEYYDSDADDIPGDIKGIKKSHLFRNVAWGSYATDTTNNDDFPTLPEFTQFIPGRFELLPDGTVADQKAKLVIKLTDEHGKKRIFTNPPPRDWNNQEALTALNKRTVQQIRRCTKVRFREPVEAYLDVERRWILANLKDGKPKDGWKAFVKAFNDRFEGKVVQGSKALRQARSHSSLTKEVERFGKDFYAKGLVPVVSKKEKK
;
A
#
# COMPACT_ATOMS: atom_id res chain seq x y z
N ILE A 1 -36.97 17.40 -52.86
CA ILE A 1 -36.46 16.01 -52.91
C ILE A 1 -34.95 16.10 -53.05
N VAL A 2 -34.22 15.84 -51.98
CA VAL A 2 -32.75 15.95 -51.89
C VAL A 2 -32.24 14.56 -51.44
N PRO A 3 -31.25 13.94 -52.10
CA PRO A 3 -30.81 12.60 -51.76
C PRO A 3 -29.84 12.63 -50.56
N PRO A 4 -29.83 11.59 -49.71
CA PRO A 4 -28.87 11.51 -48.61
C PRO A 4 -27.50 10.99 -49.08
N LYS A 5 -26.45 11.65 -48.61
CA LYS A 5 -25.04 11.25 -48.78
C LYS A 5 -24.71 10.04 -47.90
N THR A 6 -24.22 8.97 -48.50
CA THR A 6 -23.67 7.78 -47.85
C THR A 6 -22.31 8.07 -47.23
N ARG A 7 -22.11 7.64 -45.98
CA ARG A 7 -20.87 7.78 -45.21
C ARG A 7 -20.10 6.46 -45.30
N ASN A 8 -18.95 6.48 -45.99
CA ASN A 8 -18.01 5.35 -46.04
C ASN A 8 -17.20 5.28 -44.74
N THR A 9 -17.32 4.19 -43.99
CA THR A 9 -16.43 3.86 -42.86
C THR A 9 -15.40 2.83 -43.31
N SER A 10 -14.14 3.28 -43.44
CA SER A 10 -13.00 2.39 -43.71
C SER A 10 -12.61 1.60 -42.46
N LYS A 11 -12.59 0.27 -42.60
CA LYS A 11 -12.10 -0.70 -41.61
C LYS A 11 -10.56 -0.64 -41.54
N ARG A 12 -10.03 -0.36 -40.35
CA ARG A 12 -8.58 -0.44 -40.05
C ARG A 12 -8.24 -1.86 -39.62
N GLN A 13 -7.42 -2.55 -40.40
CA GLN A 13 -6.87 -3.87 -40.10
C GLN A 13 -5.86 -3.77 -38.93
N LYS A 14 -5.93 -4.73 -38.01
CA LYS A 14 -5.07 -4.88 -36.84
C LYS A 14 -4.09 -6.02 -37.13
N THR A 15 -2.80 -5.68 -37.28
CA THR A 15 -1.71 -6.64 -37.42
C THR A 15 -1.35 -7.20 -36.04
N SER A 16 -1.23 -8.53 -35.95
CA SER A 16 -0.75 -9.25 -34.77
C SER A 16 0.76 -9.38 -34.83
N HIS A 17 1.46 -8.98 -33.78
CA HIS A 17 2.84 -9.38 -33.51
C HIS A 17 2.86 -10.38 -32.36
N MET A 18 3.60 -11.47 -32.56
CA MET A 18 3.81 -12.55 -31.61
C MET A 18 4.72 -12.09 -30.46
N PRO A 19 4.57 -12.66 -29.25
CA PRO A 19 5.50 -12.42 -28.16
C PRO A 19 6.74 -13.33 -28.28
N HIS A 20 7.88 -12.72 -27.99
CA HIS A 20 9.20 -13.34 -27.81
C HIS A 20 9.24 -14.03 -26.43
N ASN A 21 9.84 -15.22 -26.38
CA ASN A 21 10.26 -15.88 -25.15
C ASN A 21 11.43 -15.11 -24.55
N ASP A 22 11.35 -14.78 -23.27
CA ASP A 22 12.51 -14.46 -22.44
C ASP A 22 12.41 -15.28 -21.15
N ASP A 23 13.51 -15.97 -20.86
CA ASP A 23 13.75 -16.85 -19.72
C ASP A 23 13.77 -16.05 -18.41
N ASP A 24 12.86 -16.38 -17.49
CA ASP A 24 12.84 -15.86 -16.11
C ASP A 24 13.67 -16.78 -15.20
N GLU A 25 14.96 -16.48 -15.09
CA GLU A 25 15.85 -17.03 -14.05
C GLU A 25 15.70 -16.25 -12.73
N GLU A 26 15.36 -17.02 -11.70
CA GLU A 26 15.51 -16.85 -10.25
C GLU A 26 16.15 -15.54 -9.73
N ALA A 27 15.34 -14.73 -9.02
CA ALA A 27 15.83 -13.82 -7.99
C ALA A 27 15.24 -14.20 -6.64
N MET A 28 15.92 -15.10 -5.93
CA MET A 28 15.63 -15.42 -4.52
C MET A 28 15.77 -14.16 -3.65
N PHE A 29 14.70 -13.80 -2.96
CA PHE A 29 14.68 -12.72 -1.97
C PHE A 29 15.12 -13.27 -0.61
N ASP A 30 16.35 -12.95 -0.20
CA ASP A 30 16.87 -13.20 1.15
C ASP A 30 16.36 -12.13 2.12
N ALA A 31 15.63 -12.55 3.15
CA ALA A 31 15.00 -11.68 4.13
C ALA A 31 15.97 -11.39 5.29
N GLY A 32 16.79 -10.35 5.10
CA GLY A 32 17.69 -9.83 6.13
C GLY A 32 16.93 -9.18 7.29
N HIS A 33 17.26 -9.63 8.50
CA HIS A 33 16.80 -9.19 9.82
C HIS A 33 17.20 -7.72 10.07
N GLU A 34 16.22 -6.81 10.18
CA GLU A 34 16.45 -5.44 10.67
C GLU A 34 16.41 -5.44 12.20
N SER A 35 17.32 -4.67 12.80
CA SER A 35 17.46 -4.47 14.24
C SER A 35 16.76 -3.18 14.64
N ASP A 36 16.03 -3.24 15.76
CA ASP A 36 15.31 -2.11 16.33
C ASP A 36 16.26 -0.97 16.72
N SER A 37 15.99 0.20 16.17
CA SER A 37 16.64 1.46 16.53
C SER A 37 15.55 2.43 16.93
N ASP A 38 15.40 2.60 18.24
CA ASP A 38 14.47 3.54 18.86
C ASP A 38 14.92 4.98 18.54
N ASN A 39 14.08 5.74 17.83
CA ASN A 39 14.26 7.17 17.68
C ASN A 39 12.95 7.90 18.01
N GLU A 40 12.98 8.64 19.10
CA GLU A 40 11.82 9.35 19.66
C GLU A 40 11.38 10.56 18.81
N SER A 41 10.06 10.65 18.64
CA SER A 41 9.26 11.89 18.61
C SER A 41 9.41 12.86 17.41
N PHE A 42 8.81 12.47 16.30
CA PHE A 42 7.84 13.37 15.64
C PHE A 42 6.47 12.74 15.88
N GLU A 43 5.45 13.52 16.28
CA GLU A 43 4.05 13.07 16.36
C GLU A 43 3.72 12.29 15.08
N GLN A 44 3.72 10.96 15.20
CA GLN A 44 3.82 10.08 14.06
C GLN A 44 2.43 10.02 13.44
N LEU A 45 2.14 10.93 12.51
CA LEU A 45 0.99 10.84 11.62
C LEU A 45 1.09 9.65 10.65
N SER A 46 2.08 8.76 10.86
CA SER A 46 2.15 7.47 10.18
C SER A 46 1.32 6.49 10.97
N LEU A 47 0.46 5.73 10.29
CA LEU A 47 -0.18 4.55 10.86
C LEU A 47 0.90 3.65 11.48
N MET A 48 0.74 3.35 12.78
CA MET A 48 1.63 2.45 13.50
C MET A 48 1.80 1.17 12.70
N GLN A 49 3.05 0.72 12.56
CA GLN A 49 3.29 -0.59 11.97
C GLN A 49 2.63 -1.64 12.87
N PRO A 50 1.91 -2.62 12.31
CA PRO A 50 1.29 -3.65 13.13
C PRO A 50 2.38 -4.38 13.91
N THR A 51 2.20 -4.50 15.23
CA THR A 51 3.12 -5.16 16.17
C THR A 51 3.44 -6.60 15.77
N MET A 52 2.54 -7.24 15.00
CA MET A 52 2.67 -8.62 14.54
C MET A 52 2.73 -8.71 13.02
N LYS A 53 3.64 -9.56 12.50
CA LYS A 53 3.80 -9.78 11.05
C LYS A 53 2.53 -10.36 10.45
N ARG A 54 2.36 -10.14 9.14
CA ARG A 54 1.18 -10.63 8.40
C ARG A 54 1.02 -12.16 8.48
N SER A 55 2.13 -12.91 8.38
CA SER A 55 2.14 -14.37 8.46
C SER A 55 1.58 -14.88 9.79
N ASP A 56 1.98 -14.23 10.87
CA ASP A 56 1.73 -14.69 12.24
C ASP A 56 0.27 -14.43 12.63
N ARG A 57 -0.40 -13.50 11.92
CA ARG A 57 -1.84 -13.22 12.08
C ARG A 57 -2.73 -14.27 11.40
N MET A 58 -2.19 -15.08 10.49
CA MET A 58 -2.98 -16.00 9.67
C MET A 58 -3.33 -17.28 10.44
N LEU A 59 -4.62 -17.52 10.64
CA LEU A 59 -5.13 -18.73 11.28
C LEU A 59 -5.34 -19.86 10.26
N ASN A 60 -4.61 -20.96 10.42
CA ASN A 60 -4.79 -22.19 9.66
C ASN A 60 -5.89 -23.08 10.25
N THR A 61 -7.07 -23.13 9.64
CA THR A 61 -8.21 -23.95 10.10
C THR A 61 -8.00 -25.47 10.00
N LYS A 62 -6.93 -25.94 9.35
CA LYS A 62 -6.53 -27.35 9.38
C LYS A 62 -5.80 -27.74 10.66
N ASN A 63 -5.28 -26.76 11.41
CA ASN A 63 -4.74 -27.00 12.75
C ASN A 63 -5.90 -27.01 13.76
N PRO A 64 -6.10 -28.09 14.55
CA PRO A 64 -7.15 -28.16 15.56
C PRO A 64 -7.14 -26.99 16.56
N GLU A 65 -5.97 -26.51 16.98
CA GLU A 65 -5.85 -25.40 17.94
C GLU A 65 -6.41 -24.11 17.35
N HIS A 66 -6.00 -23.77 16.12
CA HIS A 66 -6.52 -22.60 15.41
C HIS A 66 -8.01 -22.73 15.09
N ALA A 67 -8.47 -23.94 14.74
CA ALA A 67 -9.89 -24.18 14.50
C ALA A 67 -10.72 -23.93 15.77
N GLN A 68 -10.21 -24.32 16.94
CA GLN A 68 -10.85 -24.04 18.23
C GLN A 68 -10.86 -22.55 18.56
N LEU A 69 -9.75 -21.84 18.30
CA LEU A 69 -9.69 -20.38 18.46
C LEU A 69 -10.73 -19.68 17.58
N VAL A 70 -10.85 -20.09 16.31
CA VAL A 70 -11.85 -19.55 15.38
C VAL A 70 -13.28 -19.88 15.82
N ALA A 71 -13.52 -21.10 16.34
CA ALA A 71 -14.83 -21.50 16.84
C ALA A 71 -15.27 -20.66 18.05
N ASN A 72 -14.31 -20.29 18.91
CA ASN A 72 -14.55 -19.47 20.11
C ASN A 72 -14.52 -17.96 19.83
N ALA A 73 -14.12 -17.53 18.62
CA ALA A 73 -14.00 -16.13 18.29
C ALA A 73 -15.35 -15.40 18.29
N THR A 74 -15.36 -14.19 18.82
CA THR A 74 -16.54 -13.32 18.78
C THR A 74 -16.81 -12.89 17.34
N LYS A 75 -17.94 -13.32 16.79
CA LYS A 75 -18.36 -12.96 15.44
C LYS A 75 -19.05 -11.61 15.45
N VAL A 76 -18.70 -10.78 14.48
CA VAL A 76 -19.36 -9.49 14.28
C VAL A 76 -20.77 -9.73 13.74
N GLY A 77 -21.76 -9.08 14.36
CA GLY A 77 -23.18 -9.35 14.11
C GLY A 77 -23.70 -8.72 12.81
N SER A 78 -25.02 -8.79 12.63
CA SER A 78 -25.71 -8.28 11.44
C SER A 78 -25.78 -6.75 11.38
N GLU A 79 -25.42 -6.05 12.45
CA GLU A 79 -25.32 -4.59 12.50
C GLU A 79 -24.32 -4.03 11.48
N TYR A 80 -23.32 -4.81 11.08
CA TYR A 80 -22.42 -4.47 9.97
C TYR A 80 -23.04 -4.85 8.63
N TYR A 81 -23.26 -6.14 8.42
CA TYR A 81 -24.03 -6.71 7.32
C TYR A 81 -24.42 -8.13 7.70
N ASP A 82 -25.52 -8.64 7.17
CA ASP A 82 -25.90 -10.04 7.40
C ASP A 82 -25.02 -10.97 6.54
N SER A 83 -24.24 -11.84 7.19
CA SER A 83 -23.31 -12.75 6.50
C SER A 83 -24.02 -13.94 5.87
N ASP A 84 -25.21 -14.29 6.39
CA ASP A 84 -25.98 -15.44 5.98
C ASP A 84 -27.08 -15.04 4.96
N ALA A 85 -27.34 -13.74 4.81
CA ALA A 85 -28.21 -13.22 3.76
C ALA A 85 -27.66 -13.46 2.35
N ASP A 86 -28.57 -13.61 1.39
CA ASP A 86 -28.25 -13.73 -0.04
C ASP A 86 -27.63 -12.45 -0.60
N ASP A 87 -26.89 -12.61 -1.69
CA ASP A 87 -26.33 -11.48 -2.43
C ASP A 87 -27.45 -10.67 -3.10
N ILE A 88 -27.40 -9.35 -2.94
CA ILE A 88 -28.30 -8.43 -3.64
C ILE A 88 -27.96 -8.46 -5.14
N PRO A 89 -28.96 -8.60 -6.03
CA PRO A 89 -28.72 -8.55 -7.47
C PRO A 89 -28.18 -7.19 -7.92
N GLY A 90 -27.28 -7.20 -8.92
CA GLY A 90 -26.74 -5.99 -9.55
C GLY A 90 -25.27 -5.71 -9.25
N ASP A 91 -24.74 -4.64 -9.86
CA ASP A 91 -23.34 -4.26 -9.76
C ASP A 91 -23.02 -3.50 -8.47
N ILE A 92 -21.84 -3.79 -7.91
CA ILE A 92 -21.34 -3.06 -6.74
C ILE A 92 -20.74 -1.72 -7.18
N LYS A 93 -21.39 -0.63 -6.77
CA LYS A 93 -21.00 0.73 -7.16
C LYS A 93 -19.55 1.05 -6.79
N GLY A 94 -18.81 1.57 -7.77
CA GLY A 94 -17.44 2.06 -7.57
C GLY A 94 -16.40 0.96 -7.37
N ILE A 95 -16.66 -0.27 -7.83
CA ILE A 95 -15.74 -1.41 -7.76
C ILE A 95 -15.46 -1.95 -9.15
N LYS A 96 -14.18 -1.93 -9.54
CA LYS A 96 -13.75 -2.40 -10.87
C LYS A 96 -13.83 -3.93 -11.03
N LYS A 97 -13.70 -4.68 -9.94
CA LYS A 97 -13.71 -6.15 -9.92
C LYS A 97 -14.88 -6.67 -9.08
N SER A 98 -16.10 -6.27 -9.44
CA SER A 98 -17.33 -6.57 -8.68
C SER A 98 -17.52 -8.07 -8.45
N HIS A 99 -17.14 -8.92 -9.40
CA HIS A 99 -17.22 -10.38 -9.30
C HIS A 99 -16.44 -10.99 -8.12
N LEU A 100 -15.43 -10.29 -7.57
CA LEU A 100 -14.66 -10.77 -6.41
C LEU A 100 -15.38 -10.53 -5.07
N PHE A 101 -16.44 -9.73 -5.08
CA PHE A 101 -17.10 -9.24 -3.88
C PHE A 101 -18.57 -9.61 -3.87
N ARG A 102 -19.13 -9.70 -2.67
CA ARG A 102 -20.56 -9.86 -2.45
C ARG A 102 -21.23 -8.50 -2.46
N ASN A 103 -22.40 -8.42 -3.08
CA ASN A 103 -23.26 -7.24 -2.97
C ASN A 103 -24.20 -7.49 -1.78
N VAL A 104 -24.05 -6.72 -0.70
CA VAL A 104 -24.72 -7.02 0.58
C VAL A 104 -25.56 -5.83 1.05
N ALA A 105 -26.62 -6.12 1.80
CA ALA A 105 -27.33 -5.12 2.57
C ALA A 105 -26.47 -4.73 3.78
N TRP A 106 -26.13 -3.46 3.88
CA TRP A 106 -25.41 -2.93 5.05
C TRP A 106 -26.38 -2.71 6.21
N GLY A 107 -25.96 -3.10 7.41
CA GLY A 107 -26.70 -2.90 8.65
C GLY A 107 -26.60 -1.48 9.19
N SER A 108 -27.23 -1.24 10.34
CA SER A 108 -27.32 0.09 10.96
C SER A 108 -25.96 0.68 11.34
N TYR A 109 -25.00 -0.13 11.75
CA TYR A 109 -23.67 0.36 12.13
C TYR A 109 -22.95 1.06 10.97
N ALA A 110 -23.22 0.63 9.73
CA ALA A 110 -22.63 1.18 8.52
C ALA A 110 -23.22 2.55 8.10
N THR A 111 -24.25 3.03 8.78
CA THR A 111 -24.87 4.34 8.55
C THR A 111 -24.91 5.21 9.81
N ASP A 112 -24.65 4.62 10.98
CA ASP A 112 -24.69 5.31 12.26
C ASP A 112 -23.51 6.26 12.46
N THR A 113 -23.85 7.54 12.70
CA THR A 113 -22.92 8.64 12.98
C THR A 113 -23.08 9.21 14.39
N THR A 114 -23.92 8.60 15.23
CA THR A 114 -24.28 9.13 16.55
C THR A 114 -23.12 9.01 17.55
N ASN A 115 -22.43 7.87 17.58
CA ASN A 115 -21.24 7.68 18.42
C ASN A 115 -20.07 8.52 17.88
N ASN A 116 -19.49 9.41 18.70
CA ASN A 116 -18.31 10.19 18.30
C ASN A 116 -17.02 9.35 18.34
N ASP A 117 -16.94 8.40 19.25
CA ASP A 117 -15.72 7.61 19.49
C ASP A 117 -15.37 6.69 18.30
N ASP A 118 -16.39 6.35 17.52
CA ASP A 118 -16.27 5.63 16.26
C ASP A 118 -15.55 6.42 15.16
N PHE A 119 -15.37 7.74 15.28
CA PHE A 119 -14.85 8.60 14.21
C PHE A 119 -13.50 9.23 14.55
N PRO A 120 -12.43 8.44 14.69
CA PRO A 120 -11.10 8.96 14.97
C PRO A 120 -10.59 9.85 13.83
N THR A 121 -9.82 10.88 14.18
CA THR A 121 -9.09 11.73 13.22
C THR A 121 -7.85 11.02 12.67
N LEU A 122 -7.30 10.08 13.44
CA LEU A 122 -6.17 9.21 13.10
C LEU A 122 -6.63 7.75 13.14
N PRO A 123 -7.39 7.28 12.13
CA PRO A 123 -7.88 5.90 12.12
C PRO A 123 -6.73 4.91 12.07
N GLU A 124 -6.84 3.85 12.86
CA GLU A 124 -5.96 2.68 12.78
C GLU A 124 -6.37 1.78 11.62
N PHE A 125 -5.40 1.17 10.94
CA PHE A 125 -5.64 0.25 9.85
C PHE A 125 -4.64 -0.90 9.88
N THR A 126 -5.18 -2.09 10.09
CA THR A 126 -4.47 -3.35 9.90
C THR A 126 -4.93 -3.99 8.60
N GLN A 127 -3.97 -4.45 7.79
CA GLN A 127 -4.27 -5.07 6.51
C GLN A 127 -5.16 -6.30 6.67
N PHE A 128 -6.08 -6.50 5.73
CA PHE A 128 -6.80 -7.74 5.53
C PHE A 128 -5.83 -8.87 5.18
N ILE A 129 -6.05 -10.04 5.76
CA ILE A 129 -5.27 -11.26 5.57
C ILE A 129 -6.17 -12.43 5.11
N PRO A 130 -5.60 -13.49 4.52
CA PRO A 130 -6.38 -14.68 4.15
C PRO A 130 -7.08 -15.30 5.37
N GLY A 131 -8.35 -15.64 5.17
CA GLY A 131 -9.26 -16.11 6.22
C GLY A 131 -10.19 -14.99 6.70
N ARG A 132 -11.32 -15.36 7.31
CA ARG A 132 -12.26 -14.38 7.90
C ARG A 132 -11.76 -13.83 9.23
N PHE A 133 -11.00 -14.63 9.97
CA PHE A 133 -10.50 -14.30 11.29
C PHE A 133 -9.00 -14.05 11.26
N GLU A 134 -8.51 -13.18 12.13
CA GLU A 134 -7.09 -12.95 12.33
C GLU A 134 -6.71 -13.11 13.80
N LEU A 135 -5.49 -13.57 14.05
CA LEU A 135 -4.89 -13.58 15.38
C LEU A 135 -4.36 -12.18 15.71
N LEU A 136 -4.60 -11.70 16.93
CA LEU A 136 -4.10 -10.45 17.46
C LEU A 136 -2.85 -10.67 18.34
N PRO A 137 -2.05 -9.62 18.61
CA PRO A 137 -0.83 -9.75 19.43
C PRO A 137 -1.06 -10.23 20.86
N ASP A 138 -2.26 -10.03 21.41
CA ASP A 138 -2.67 -10.51 22.73
C ASP A 138 -3.13 -11.98 22.74
N GLY A 139 -3.04 -12.66 21.59
CA GLY A 139 -3.47 -14.05 21.41
C GLY A 139 -4.97 -14.21 21.15
N THR A 140 -5.74 -13.11 21.10
CA THR A 140 -7.18 -13.17 20.81
C THR A 140 -7.44 -13.23 19.30
N VAL A 141 -8.67 -13.59 18.93
CA VAL A 141 -9.08 -13.69 17.52
C VAL A 141 -10.13 -12.64 17.19
N ALA A 142 -9.86 -11.87 16.13
CA ALA A 142 -10.76 -10.84 15.63
C ALA A 142 -11.42 -11.25 14.30
N ASP A 143 -12.71 -10.95 14.15
CA ASP A 143 -13.43 -11.09 12.89
C ASP A 143 -13.12 -9.89 11.96
N GLN A 144 -12.46 -10.16 10.83
CA GLN A 144 -12.08 -9.12 9.87
C GLN A 144 -13.30 -8.44 9.21
N LYS A 145 -14.51 -8.97 9.40
CA LYS A 145 -15.77 -8.29 9.06
C LYS A 145 -15.85 -6.88 9.64
N ALA A 146 -15.35 -6.66 10.85
CA ALA A 146 -15.35 -5.34 11.49
C ALA A 146 -14.59 -4.28 10.66
N LYS A 147 -13.54 -4.69 9.93
CA LYS A 147 -12.69 -3.80 9.12
C LYS A 147 -13.35 -3.31 7.84
N LEU A 148 -14.47 -3.91 7.44
CA LEU A 148 -15.16 -3.56 6.19
C LEU A 148 -15.86 -2.21 6.28
N VAL A 149 -16.17 -1.75 7.50
CA VAL A 149 -16.75 -0.43 7.76
C VAL A 149 -15.67 0.45 8.37
N ILE A 150 -15.28 1.50 7.65
CA ILE A 150 -14.29 2.47 8.13
C ILE A 150 -15.04 3.74 8.49
N LYS A 151 -14.96 4.11 9.76
CA LYS A 151 -15.47 5.38 10.28
C LYS A 151 -14.27 6.26 10.63
N LEU A 152 -14.30 7.52 10.21
CA LEU A 152 -13.23 8.50 10.46
C LEU A 152 -13.75 9.92 10.41
N THR A 153 -13.02 10.84 11.05
CA THR A 153 -13.23 12.28 10.91
C THR A 153 -12.25 12.83 9.87
N ASP A 154 -12.77 13.53 8.85
CA ASP A 154 -11.93 14.07 7.77
C ASP A 154 -11.14 15.32 8.17
N GLU A 155 -10.25 15.80 7.30
CA GLU A 155 -9.42 16.98 7.54
C GLU A 155 -10.21 18.28 7.82
N HIS A 156 -11.51 18.30 7.49
CA HIS A 156 -12.42 19.42 7.73
C HIS A 156 -13.33 19.20 8.94
N GLY A 157 -13.09 18.15 9.74
CA GLY A 157 -13.90 17.82 10.91
C GLY A 157 -15.22 17.12 10.60
N LYS A 158 -15.43 16.65 9.35
CA LYS A 158 -16.66 15.97 8.96
C LYS A 158 -16.53 14.45 9.13
N LYS A 159 -17.50 13.86 9.83
CA LYS A 159 -17.65 12.40 9.96
C LYS A 159 -17.90 11.74 8.61
N ARG A 160 -17.14 10.69 8.31
CA ARG A 160 -17.25 9.87 7.09
C ARG A 160 -17.39 8.41 7.47
N ILE A 161 -18.28 7.71 6.77
CA ILE A 161 -18.37 6.25 6.81
C ILE A 161 -18.08 5.72 5.41
N PHE A 162 -17.17 4.76 5.31
CA PHE A 162 -16.89 4.02 4.10
C PHE A 162 -17.21 2.55 4.30
N THR A 163 -18.03 2.02 3.41
CA THR A 163 -18.33 0.59 3.35
C THR A 163 -17.54 -0.06 2.21
N ASN A 164 -16.88 -1.17 2.53
CA ASN A 164 -16.12 -1.98 1.60
C ASN A 164 -16.77 -3.36 1.54
N PRO A 165 -17.24 -3.83 0.38
CA PRO A 165 -18.00 -5.07 0.34
C PRO A 165 -17.14 -6.26 0.74
N PRO A 166 -17.76 -7.26 1.40
CA PRO A 166 -17.06 -8.45 1.79
C PRO A 166 -16.61 -9.22 0.54
N PRO A 167 -15.42 -9.86 0.58
CA PRO A 167 -15.00 -10.74 -0.49
C PRO A 167 -15.95 -11.94 -0.57
N ARG A 168 -16.14 -12.50 -1.78
CA ARG A 168 -16.85 -13.78 -1.93
C ARG A 168 -16.12 -14.92 -1.22
N ASP A 169 -14.79 -14.89 -1.29
CA ASP A 169 -13.91 -15.80 -0.60
C ASP A 169 -12.85 -15.01 0.18
N TRP A 170 -12.84 -15.21 1.50
CA TRP A 170 -11.88 -14.58 2.41
C TRP A 170 -10.45 -15.08 2.23
N ASN A 171 -10.21 -16.14 1.46
CA ASN A 171 -8.86 -16.61 1.10
C ASN A 171 -8.38 -16.06 -0.25
N ASN A 172 -9.23 -15.35 -0.99
CA ASN A 172 -8.87 -14.83 -2.31
C ASN A 172 -7.90 -13.62 -2.18
N GLN A 173 -6.62 -13.87 -2.46
CA GLN A 173 -5.56 -12.87 -2.36
C GLN A 173 -5.80 -11.62 -3.24
N GLU A 174 -6.44 -11.79 -4.40
CA GLU A 174 -6.75 -10.68 -5.30
C GLU A 174 -7.81 -9.74 -4.69
N ALA A 175 -8.87 -10.33 -4.13
CA ALA A 175 -9.93 -9.60 -3.45
C ALA A 175 -9.38 -8.82 -2.23
N LEU A 176 -8.58 -9.49 -1.39
CA LEU A 176 -7.97 -8.89 -0.21
C LEU A 176 -6.99 -7.77 -0.57
N THR A 177 -6.19 -7.96 -1.64
CA THR A 177 -5.29 -6.91 -2.14
C THR A 177 -6.06 -5.69 -2.61
N ALA A 178 -7.20 -5.89 -3.28
CA ALA A 178 -8.07 -4.80 -3.69
C ALA A 178 -8.72 -4.07 -2.49
N LEU A 179 -9.15 -4.80 -1.45
CA LEU A 179 -9.67 -4.20 -0.21
C LEU A 179 -8.62 -3.37 0.53
N ASN A 180 -7.42 -3.91 0.69
CA ASN A 180 -6.31 -3.22 1.32
C ASN A 180 -5.99 -1.91 0.58
N LYS A 181 -5.86 -1.97 -0.75
CA LYS A 181 -5.62 -0.77 -1.57
C LYS A 181 -6.75 0.25 -1.43
N ARG A 182 -8.01 -0.20 -1.45
CA ARG A 182 -9.18 0.69 -1.34
C ARG A 182 -9.23 1.40 0.00
N THR A 183 -9.07 0.64 1.09
CA THR A 183 -9.09 1.16 2.47
C THR A 183 -8.00 2.20 2.70
N VAL A 184 -6.76 1.87 2.31
CA VAL A 184 -5.63 2.80 2.39
C VAL A 184 -5.92 4.11 1.62
N GLN A 185 -6.53 4.01 0.44
CA GLN A 185 -6.87 5.19 -0.36
C GLN A 185 -8.01 6.01 0.24
N GLN A 186 -9.01 5.38 0.87
CA GLN A 186 -10.10 6.08 1.56
C GLN A 186 -9.54 6.91 2.72
N ILE A 187 -8.76 6.29 3.60
CA ILE A 187 -8.13 6.98 4.74
C ILE A 187 -7.21 8.09 4.24
N ARG A 188 -6.31 7.80 3.30
CA ARG A 188 -5.35 8.79 2.77
C ARG A 188 -6.00 10.01 2.11
N ARG A 189 -7.16 9.84 1.47
CA ARG A 189 -7.85 10.94 0.78
C ARG A 189 -8.68 11.81 1.72
N CYS A 190 -9.00 11.30 2.91
CA CYS A 190 -9.86 11.98 3.86
C CYS A 190 -9.13 12.47 5.10
N THR A 191 -7.93 11.95 5.37
CA THR A 191 -7.16 12.28 6.57
C THR A 191 -5.72 12.64 6.20
N LYS A 192 -5.02 13.28 7.14
CA LYS A 192 -3.58 13.57 7.01
C LYS A 192 -2.70 12.35 7.26
N VAL A 193 -3.29 11.21 7.58
CA VAL A 193 -2.60 9.97 7.91
C VAL A 193 -1.77 9.50 6.72
N ARG A 194 -0.52 9.17 7.02
CA ARG A 194 0.40 8.54 6.08
C ARG A 194 0.54 7.07 6.44
N PHE A 195 0.69 6.22 5.43
CA PHE A 195 0.88 4.77 5.64
C PHE A 195 2.35 4.37 5.57
N ARG A 196 3.21 5.35 5.25
CA ARG A 196 4.65 5.20 5.10
C ARG A 196 5.27 6.52 5.51
N GLU A 197 6.42 6.41 6.16
CA GLU A 197 7.23 7.57 6.42
C GLU A 197 7.62 8.27 5.11
N PRO A 198 7.57 9.60 5.07
CA PRO A 198 8.05 10.33 3.91
C PRO A 198 9.53 10.04 3.70
N VAL A 199 9.86 9.38 2.58
CA VAL A 199 11.24 9.18 2.17
C VAL A 199 11.88 10.55 1.94
N GLU A 200 12.88 10.89 2.73
CA GLU A 200 13.61 12.15 2.55
C GLU A 200 14.19 12.20 1.12
N ALA A 201 14.11 13.36 0.48
CA ALA A 201 14.69 13.51 -0.85
C ALA A 201 16.22 13.44 -0.80
N TYR A 202 16.84 12.94 -1.87
CA TYR A 202 18.29 13.03 -2.02
C TYR A 202 18.73 14.48 -2.16
N LEU A 203 19.78 14.84 -1.43
CA LEU A 203 20.43 16.14 -1.48
C LEU A 203 21.40 16.21 -2.65
N ASP A 204 21.77 17.42 -3.03
CA ASP A 204 22.69 17.66 -4.14
C ASP A 204 24.07 17.00 -3.91
N VAL A 205 24.58 17.05 -2.67
CA VAL A 205 25.82 16.38 -2.27
C VAL A 205 25.73 14.86 -2.37
N GLU A 206 24.58 14.27 -2.06
CA GLU A 206 24.35 12.82 -2.19
C GLU A 206 24.27 12.43 -3.66
N ARG A 207 23.57 13.21 -4.50
CA ARG A 207 23.48 12.93 -5.93
C ARG A 207 24.82 13.06 -6.65
N ARG A 208 25.65 14.03 -6.27
CA ARG A 208 27.03 14.14 -6.77
C ARG A 208 27.86 12.91 -6.39
N TRP A 209 27.71 12.43 -5.15
CA TRP A 209 28.39 11.23 -4.72
C TRP A 209 27.90 10.00 -5.49
N ILE A 210 26.58 9.86 -5.68
CA ILE A 210 25.98 8.79 -6.50
C ILE A 210 26.64 8.81 -7.88
N LEU A 211 26.60 9.95 -8.57
CA LEU A 211 27.18 10.10 -9.91
C LEU A 211 28.66 9.67 -9.96
N ALA A 212 29.48 10.09 -9.00
CA ALA A 212 30.90 9.76 -8.95
C ALA A 212 31.19 8.24 -8.76
N ASN A 213 30.23 7.51 -8.18
CA ASN A 213 30.33 6.09 -7.89
C ASN A 213 29.56 5.20 -8.88
N LEU A 214 29.00 5.80 -9.93
CA LEU A 214 28.46 5.08 -11.08
C LEU A 214 29.49 5.00 -12.22
N LYS A 215 29.35 3.96 -13.04
CA LYS A 215 30.01 3.78 -14.34
C LYS A 215 28.92 3.35 -15.33
N ASP A 216 28.73 4.12 -16.39
CA ASP A 216 27.69 3.90 -17.39
C ASP A 216 26.28 3.74 -16.79
N GLY A 217 26.00 4.50 -15.72
CA GLY A 217 24.72 4.47 -15.02
C GLY A 217 24.53 3.28 -14.07
N LYS A 218 25.55 2.46 -13.81
CA LYS A 218 25.52 1.34 -12.87
C LYS A 218 26.59 1.46 -11.78
N PRO A 219 26.38 0.94 -10.56
CA PRO A 219 27.42 0.95 -9.52
C PRO A 219 28.67 0.17 -9.94
N LYS A 220 29.86 0.72 -9.68
CA LYS A 220 31.15 0.13 -10.07
C LYS A 220 31.40 -1.24 -9.44
N ASP A 221 31.14 -1.35 -8.14
CA ASP A 221 31.44 -2.54 -7.32
C ASP A 221 30.17 -3.34 -6.97
N GLY A 222 29.12 -3.18 -7.77
CA GLY A 222 27.81 -3.77 -7.52
C GLY A 222 26.99 -3.07 -6.42
N TRP A 223 25.72 -3.43 -6.32
CA TRP A 223 24.76 -2.71 -5.49
C TRP A 223 25.04 -2.82 -3.99
N LYS A 224 25.44 -4.00 -3.50
CA LYS A 224 25.68 -4.22 -2.06
C LYS A 224 26.80 -3.31 -1.54
N ALA A 225 27.92 -3.26 -2.25
CA ALA A 225 29.04 -2.38 -1.91
C ALA A 225 28.67 -0.91 -2.03
N PHE A 226 27.91 -0.55 -3.06
CA PHE A 226 27.44 0.82 -3.28
C PHE A 226 26.52 1.33 -2.17
N VAL A 227 25.55 0.53 -1.74
CA VAL A 227 24.64 0.86 -0.64
C VAL A 227 25.43 1.03 0.65
N LYS A 228 26.33 0.10 0.96
CA LYS A 228 27.19 0.19 2.14
C LYS A 228 28.04 1.48 2.11
N ALA A 229 28.74 1.74 1.01
CA ALA A 229 29.59 2.92 0.89
C ALA A 229 28.78 4.24 0.96
N PHE A 230 27.55 4.26 0.44
CA PHE A 230 26.66 5.41 0.56
C PHE A 230 26.29 5.65 2.03
N ASN A 231 25.85 4.61 2.74
CA ASN A 231 25.44 4.73 4.15
C ASN A 231 26.64 5.07 5.05
N ASP A 232 27.80 4.42 4.86
CA ASP A 232 29.05 4.78 5.55
C ASP A 232 29.39 6.28 5.38
N ARG A 233 29.06 6.86 4.22
CA ARG A 233 29.32 8.27 3.92
C ARG A 233 28.30 9.24 4.51
N PHE A 234 27.02 8.89 4.55
CA PHE A 234 25.94 9.84 4.83
C PHE A 234 25.11 9.52 6.08
N GLU A 235 24.88 8.26 6.39
CA GLU A 235 24.02 7.84 7.50
C GLU A 235 24.52 8.41 8.84
N GLY A 236 23.60 8.92 9.66
CA GLY A 236 23.91 9.48 10.97
C GLY A 236 24.73 10.77 10.92
N LYS A 237 24.89 11.41 9.75
CA LYS A 237 25.66 12.65 9.58
C LYS A 237 24.77 13.80 9.15
N VAL A 238 25.08 15.01 9.63
CA VAL A 238 24.53 16.25 9.07
C VAL A 238 25.38 16.65 7.88
N VAL A 239 24.80 16.64 6.69
CA VAL A 239 25.49 17.04 5.45
C VAL A 239 24.93 18.35 4.91
N GLN A 240 25.70 19.01 4.05
CA GLN A 240 25.32 20.30 3.48
C GLN A 240 23.94 20.24 2.81
N GLY A 241 23.04 21.12 3.26
CA GLY A 241 21.65 21.18 2.81
C GLY A 241 20.67 20.33 3.64
N SER A 242 21.15 19.55 4.61
CA SER A 242 20.31 18.88 5.60
C SER A 242 20.17 19.71 6.87
N LYS A 243 18.98 19.67 7.49
CA LYS A 243 18.75 20.20 8.85
C LYS A 243 18.81 19.10 9.93
N ALA A 244 18.75 17.83 9.53
CA ALA A 244 18.73 16.67 10.41
C ALA A 244 19.81 15.66 10.01
N LEU A 245 20.06 14.67 10.88
CA LEU A 245 20.88 13.51 10.55
C LEU A 245 20.26 12.75 9.39
N ARG A 246 21.07 12.33 8.43
CA ARG A 246 20.57 11.53 7.30
C ARG A 246 20.28 10.12 7.75
N GLN A 247 19.12 9.62 7.32
CA GLN A 247 18.71 8.24 7.51
C GLN A 247 19.47 7.29 6.58
N ALA A 248 19.59 6.03 6.99
CA ALA A 248 20.08 4.95 6.14
C ALA A 248 19.25 4.86 4.86
N ARG A 249 19.91 4.55 3.73
CA ARG A 249 19.23 4.25 2.47
C ARG A 249 19.27 2.76 2.19
N SER A 250 18.10 2.22 1.85
CA SER A 250 17.98 0.85 1.40
C SER A 250 18.43 0.69 -0.05
N HIS A 251 18.74 -0.55 -0.43
CA HIS A 251 18.99 -0.95 -1.82
C HIS A 251 17.89 -0.44 -2.75
N SER A 252 16.61 -0.70 -2.43
CA SER A 252 15.48 -0.25 -3.27
C SER A 252 15.41 1.27 -3.44
N SER A 253 15.76 2.04 -2.40
CA SER A 253 15.77 3.50 -2.44
C SER A 253 16.83 4.02 -3.42
N LEU A 254 18.04 3.47 -3.38
CA LEU A 254 19.14 3.89 -4.25
C LEU A 254 18.93 3.41 -5.69
N THR A 255 18.47 2.16 -5.87
CA THR A 255 18.11 1.64 -7.20
C THR A 255 17.08 2.53 -7.89
N LYS A 256 16.00 2.91 -7.19
CA LYS A 256 14.97 3.79 -7.78
C LYS A 256 15.48 5.18 -8.15
N GLU A 257 16.38 5.76 -7.37
CA GLU A 257 16.99 7.06 -7.70
C GLU A 257 17.85 6.95 -8.98
N VAL A 258 18.68 5.91 -9.06
CA VAL A 258 19.54 5.67 -10.22
C VAL A 258 18.72 5.30 -11.45
N GLU A 259 17.68 4.47 -11.34
CA GLU A 259 16.82 4.12 -12.47
C GLU A 259 16.03 5.33 -12.99
N ARG A 260 15.47 6.12 -12.07
CA ARG A 260 14.65 7.30 -12.40
C ARG A 260 15.44 8.35 -13.17
N PHE A 261 16.72 8.54 -12.84
CA PHE A 261 17.55 9.59 -13.44
C PHE A 261 18.74 9.05 -14.26
N GLY A 262 18.86 7.73 -14.39
CA GLY A 262 20.04 7.05 -14.91
C GLY A 262 20.32 7.42 -16.35
N LYS A 263 19.35 7.20 -17.24
CA LYS A 263 19.51 7.46 -18.68
C LYS A 263 19.63 8.96 -18.99
N ASP A 264 18.86 9.78 -18.28
CA ASP A 264 18.71 11.20 -18.64
C ASP A 264 19.79 12.09 -18.02
N PHE A 265 20.33 11.71 -16.87
CA PHE A 265 21.29 12.50 -16.10
C PHE A 265 22.58 11.73 -15.81
N TYR A 266 22.51 10.65 -15.02
CA TYR A 266 23.73 10.03 -14.49
C TYR A 266 24.62 9.40 -15.57
N ALA A 267 24.05 8.76 -16.59
CA ALA A 267 24.78 8.21 -17.73
C ALA A 267 25.44 9.31 -18.59
N LYS A 268 24.98 10.56 -18.47
CA LYS A 268 25.55 11.73 -19.16
C LYS A 268 26.51 12.53 -18.28
N GLY A 269 26.82 12.06 -17.07
CA GLY A 269 27.66 12.82 -16.14
C GLY A 269 26.96 14.00 -15.49
N LEU A 270 25.62 14.04 -15.49
CA LEU A 270 24.83 15.17 -14.98
C LEU A 270 24.18 14.82 -13.64
N VAL A 271 23.98 15.84 -12.81
CA VAL A 271 23.26 15.73 -11.52
C VAL A 271 21.82 16.22 -11.69
N PRO A 272 20.81 15.40 -11.31
CA PRO A 272 19.41 15.81 -11.34
C PRO A 272 19.14 17.01 -10.42
N VAL A 273 18.63 18.10 -11.00
CA VAL A 273 18.13 19.24 -10.23
C VAL A 273 16.65 18.99 -9.93
N VAL A 274 16.30 18.82 -8.66
CA VAL A 274 14.88 18.76 -8.27
C VAL A 274 14.34 20.16 -8.42
N SER A 275 13.38 20.35 -9.32
CA SER A 275 12.63 21.60 -9.41
C SER A 275 12.07 21.93 -8.03
N LYS A 276 12.53 23.05 -7.46
CA LYS A 276 11.92 23.61 -6.25
C LYS A 276 10.46 23.80 -6.60
N LYS A 277 9.56 23.04 -5.96
CA LYS A 277 8.15 23.40 -5.95
C LYS A 277 8.09 24.77 -5.29
N GLU A 278 7.99 25.81 -6.09
CA GLU A 278 7.49 27.09 -5.62
C GLU A 278 6.13 26.77 -4.98
N LYS A 279 6.06 26.93 -3.65
CA LYS A 279 4.79 26.94 -2.95
C LYS A 279 4.06 28.18 -3.47
N LYS A 280 3.14 27.98 -4.40
CA LYS A 280 2.02 28.91 -4.58
C LYS A 280 1.02 28.68 -3.46
#